data_AF-A0A3P3Z806-F1
#
_entry.id   AF-A0A3P3Z806-F1
#
_cell.length_a   1.000
_cell.length_b   1.000
_cell.length_c   1.000
_cell.angle_alpha   90.00
_cell.angle_beta   90.00
_cell.angle_gamma   90.00
#
_symmetry.space_group_name_H-M   'P 1'
#
loop_
_entity.id
_entity.type
_entity.pdbx_description
1 polymer ?
#
loop_
_entity_poly.entity_id
_entity_poly.type
_entity_poly.pdbx_seq_one_letter_code
_entity_poly.pdbx_strand_id
1 'polypeptide(L)'
;MKRDSNGDTVDAHHPALAFHREVLIIQQWTKIRRDFLQALEAVAASGVVQWREPRKLWRHAQEALGKWILSQVARVHLPAPDALHDGRSQCTSSVARLLEAEIRFFPSADQLRRVMANTRGEHVPCAAATGSSPMEGKQELRTYDEQLVRDLSLKSNGTHDPAAVAALVQLVKDFFLAKRCVAAAEAIEAGMQGVTPTQALKPRIRRLEATDPQRTPQQQRIAGPIAEVSVQWPRHWRREQCRDCPPVSLPWAAMEKLRMCYDFFSEASEQAHYPTTVLSADARQHRFHLRAATVILRYEGGLATGSLQLCADTRLKQHLHAAGYHVMDLCASPINAYMKVPQPGRFKGAASDTDDAGAKEVPNHFCSAFYDTDQYFGSIGSAVAVDPQRIYADAVINPEGRPLLLTLDVPYDEDLCELLFQKLVRDMRSATAGGGAVAAAVVDYVLVLPLWWDIHMKIEKRLFGSTGAAKGLSSSSSADPLHIAQLVQERAAMLREGHTVPYSWPEALAAAAGDARTATAAASGAWVCFDGLFIDDDYGYFCAATNKWLHGVTATEVIGLAQPRASPPLKMALDSFYTVPTVSPPST
;
A
#
# COMPACT_ATOMS: atom_id res chain seq x y z
N MET A 1 36.05 8.73 -7.81
CA MET A 1 35.30 7.93 -6.83
C MET A 1 35.79 8.34 -5.45
N LYS A 2 35.01 9.10 -4.68
CA LYS A 2 35.35 9.35 -3.28
C LYS A 2 34.93 8.11 -2.50
N ARG A 3 35.92 7.46 -1.90
CA ARG A 3 35.72 6.47 -0.84
C ARG A 3 35.09 7.23 0.32
N ASP A 4 34.08 6.63 0.92
CA ASP A 4 33.61 6.97 2.25
C ASP A 4 34.80 7.04 3.24
N SER A 5 34.65 7.80 4.31
CA SER A 5 35.69 8.06 5.32
C SER A 5 36.27 6.79 5.99
N ASN A 6 35.67 5.62 5.70
CA ASN A 6 36.11 4.29 6.14
C ASN A 6 36.62 3.38 5.00
N GLY A 7 37.00 3.93 3.84
CA GLY A 7 37.99 3.35 2.94
C GLY A 7 37.63 2.11 2.10
N ASP A 8 36.66 1.28 2.47
CA ASP A 8 36.45 -0.03 1.82
C ASP A 8 35.00 -0.45 1.54
N THR A 9 33.99 0.36 1.86
CA THR A 9 32.58 -0.04 1.65
C THR A 9 31.94 0.69 0.48
N VAL A 10 31.54 -0.05 -0.56
CA VAL A 10 30.77 0.51 -1.68
C VAL A 10 29.39 0.92 -1.16
N ASP A 11 28.96 2.15 -1.44
CA ASP A 11 27.64 2.68 -1.05
C ASP A 11 26.52 1.73 -1.52
N ALA A 12 25.87 1.07 -0.56
CA ALA A 12 24.80 0.11 -0.82
C ALA A 12 23.58 0.75 -1.49
N HIS A 13 23.44 2.07 -1.40
CA HIS A 13 22.37 2.83 -2.05
C HIS A 13 22.75 3.34 -3.43
N HIS A 14 23.94 3.04 -3.96
CA HIS A 14 24.32 3.43 -5.32
C HIS A 14 23.28 2.95 -6.35
N PRO A 15 22.77 3.80 -7.26
CA PRO A 15 21.66 3.44 -8.17
C PRO A 15 21.89 2.15 -8.96
N ALA A 16 23.12 1.92 -9.43
CA ALA A 16 23.49 0.70 -10.16
C ALA A 16 23.43 -0.56 -9.28
N LEU A 17 23.87 -0.47 -8.01
CA LEU A 17 23.83 -1.60 -7.09
C LEU A 17 22.40 -1.87 -6.61
N ALA A 18 21.61 -0.82 -6.39
CA ALA A 18 20.19 -0.94 -6.07
C ALA A 18 19.43 -1.70 -7.18
N PHE A 19 19.64 -1.34 -8.45
CA PHE A 19 19.03 -2.06 -9.57
C PHE A 19 19.51 -3.51 -9.67
N HIS A 20 20.82 -3.76 -9.52
CA HIS A 20 21.35 -5.14 -9.54
C HIS A 20 20.74 -6.00 -8.44
N ARG A 21 20.69 -5.47 -7.21
CA ARG A 21 20.04 -6.12 -6.06
C ARG A 21 18.58 -6.42 -6.35
N GLU A 22 17.85 -5.49 -6.95
CA GLU A 22 16.44 -5.70 -7.31
C GLU A 22 16.27 -6.83 -8.32
N VAL A 23 17.15 -6.96 -9.31
CA VAL A 23 17.14 -8.11 -10.22
C VAL A 23 17.30 -9.42 -9.45
N LEU A 24 18.24 -9.49 -8.49
CA LEU A 24 18.42 -10.67 -7.64
C LEU A 24 17.17 -10.95 -6.78
N ILE A 25 16.52 -9.91 -6.24
CA ILE A 25 15.25 -10.02 -5.50
C ILE A 25 14.19 -10.67 -6.39
N ILE A 26 13.98 -10.16 -7.61
CA ILE A 26 12.97 -10.71 -8.54
C ILE A 26 13.31 -12.15 -8.94
N GLN A 27 14.59 -12.48 -9.12
CA GLN A 27 15.01 -13.86 -9.40
C GLN A 27 14.66 -14.82 -8.26
N GLN A 28 14.95 -14.46 -7.01
CA GLN A 28 14.60 -15.31 -5.87
C GLN A 28 13.08 -15.39 -5.68
N TRP A 29 12.38 -14.27 -5.84
CA TRP A 29 10.93 -14.23 -5.68
C TRP A 29 10.19 -15.06 -6.72
N THR A 30 10.64 -15.01 -7.98
CA THR A 30 10.08 -15.84 -9.06
C THR A 30 10.27 -17.33 -8.79
N LYS A 31 11.41 -17.73 -8.20
CA LYS A 31 11.63 -19.11 -7.77
C LYS A 31 10.65 -19.51 -6.67
N ILE A 32 10.51 -18.71 -5.62
CA ILE A 32 9.56 -18.95 -4.52
C ILE A 32 8.12 -19.09 -5.06
N ARG A 33 7.69 -18.19 -5.95
CA ARG A 33 6.37 -18.23 -6.58
C ARG A 33 6.13 -19.52 -7.38
N ARG A 34 7.12 -19.95 -8.16
CA ARG A 34 7.03 -21.20 -8.93
C ARG A 34 6.92 -22.41 -8.01
N ASP A 35 7.76 -22.48 -6.98
CA ASP A 35 7.75 -23.57 -6.01
C ASP A 35 6.41 -23.62 -5.26
N PHE A 36 5.86 -22.46 -4.90
CA PHE A 36 4.57 -22.36 -4.23
C PHE A 36 3.43 -22.82 -5.14
N LEU A 37 3.42 -22.38 -6.40
CA LEU A 37 2.44 -22.84 -7.38
C LEU A 37 2.47 -24.37 -7.54
N GLN A 38 3.66 -24.96 -7.61
CA GLN A 38 3.82 -26.42 -7.65
C GLN A 38 3.27 -27.10 -6.40
N ALA A 39 3.45 -26.51 -5.21
CA ALA A 39 2.87 -27.03 -3.97
C ALA A 39 1.33 -26.98 -4.00
N LEU A 40 0.75 -25.89 -4.52
CA LEU A 40 -0.71 -25.75 -4.69
C LEU A 40 -1.29 -26.73 -5.72
N GLU A 41 -0.54 -27.04 -6.78
CA GLU A 41 -0.91 -28.07 -7.76
C GLU A 41 -0.81 -29.48 -7.15
N ALA A 42 0.21 -29.76 -6.35
CA ALA A 42 0.41 -31.04 -5.69
C ALA A 42 -0.71 -31.34 -4.67
N VAL A 43 -1.13 -30.35 -3.86
CA VAL A 43 -2.25 -30.57 -2.93
C VAL A 43 -3.56 -30.77 -3.68
N ALA A 44 -3.76 -30.13 -4.83
CA ALA A 44 -4.94 -30.36 -5.66
C ALA A 44 -4.95 -31.78 -6.26
N ALA A 45 -3.79 -32.30 -6.66
CA ALA A 45 -3.67 -33.66 -7.18
C ALA A 45 -4.02 -34.74 -6.14
N SER A 46 -3.94 -34.43 -4.84
CA SER A 46 -4.39 -35.33 -3.76
C SER A 46 -5.93 -35.50 -3.70
N GLY A 47 -6.69 -34.64 -4.38
CA GLY A 47 -8.15 -34.64 -4.39
C GLY A 47 -8.82 -33.96 -3.19
N VAL A 48 -8.05 -33.61 -2.16
CA VAL A 48 -8.57 -32.96 -0.92
C VAL A 48 -8.92 -31.49 -1.15
N VAL A 49 -8.06 -30.76 -1.88
CA VAL A 49 -8.28 -29.34 -2.19
C VAL A 49 -8.74 -29.19 -3.63
N GLN A 50 -9.85 -28.50 -3.83
CA GLN A 50 -10.42 -28.18 -5.13
C GLN A 50 -10.47 -26.66 -5.31
N TRP A 51 -9.72 -26.15 -6.27
CA TRP A 51 -9.69 -24.72 -6.57
C TRP A 51 -10.98 -24.28 -7.30
N ARG A 52 -11.58 -23.18 -6.86
CA ARG A 52 -12.77 -22.59 -7.52
C ARG A 52 -12.46 -22.15 -8.95
N GLU A 53 -11.25 -21.61 -9.17
CA GLU A 53 -10.75 -21.17 -10.48
C GLU A 53 -9.38 -21.78 -10.82
N PRO A 54 -9.28 -23.08 -11.16
CA PRO A 54 -8.00 -23.78 -11.34
C PRO A 54 -7.09 -23.13 -12.39
N ARG A 55 -7.67 -22.55 -13.45
CA ARG A 55 -6.94 -21.86 -14.53
C ARG A 55 -6.30 -20.54 -14.10
N LYS A 56 -6.69 -20.00 -12.93
CA LYS A 56 -6.18 -18.75 -12.36
C LYS A 56 -5.33 -18.99 -11.11
N LEU A 57 -4.96 -20.23 -10.81
CA LEU A 57 -4.19 -20.57 -9.61
C LEU A 57 -2.87 -19.78 -9.50
N TRP A 58 -2.17 -19.58 -10.61
CA TRP A 58 -0.97 -18.74 -10.67
C TRP A 58 -1.20 -17.31 -10.19
N ARG A 59 -2.37 -16.74 -10.47
CA ARG A 59 -2.74 -15.38 -10.05
C ARG A 59 -3.06 -15.35 -8.55
N HIS A 60 -3.84 -16.31 -8.06
CA HIS A 60 -4.14 -16.41 -6.63
C HIS A 60 -2.89 -16.63 -5.79
N ALA A 61 -1.95 -17.44 -6.28
CA ALA A 61 -0.64 -17.63 -5.65
C ALA A 61 0.16 -16.33 -5.58
N GLN A 62 0.19 -15.54 -6.67
CA GLN A 62 0.88 -14.25 -6.68
C GLN A 62 0.26 -13.24 -5.73
N GLU A 63 -1.07 -13.14 -5.70
CA GLU A 63 -1.84 -12.27 -4.81
C GLU A 63 -1.56 -12.63 -3.34
N ALA A 64 -1.74 -13.89 -2.95
CA ALA A 64 -1.58 -14.33 -1.56
C ALA A 64 -0.14 -14.18 -1.05
N LEU A 65 0.86 -14.52 -1.86
CA LEU A 65 2.27 -14.31 -1.51
C LEU A 65 2.62 -12.81 -1.43
N GLY A 66 2.02 -11.98 -2.28
CA GLY A 66 2.22 -10.53 -2.29
C GLY A 66 1.69 -9.86 -1.03
N LYS A 67 0.50 -10.24 -0.58
CA LYS A 67 -0.07 -9.81 0.71
C LYS A 67 0.83 -10.25 1.88
N TRP A 68 1.17 -11.54 1.92
CA TRP A 68 2.02 -12.08 2.99
C TRP A 68 3.33 -11.29 3.14
N ILE A 69 4.05 -11.02 2.04
CA ILE A 69 5.33 -10.29 2.11
C ILE A 69 5.13 -8.83 2.52
N LEU A 70 4.08 -8.14 2.03
CA LEU A 70 3.75 -6.79 2.43
C LEU A 70 3.48 -6.69 3.94
N SER A 71 2.69 -7.63 4.46
CA SER A 71 2.41 -7.73 5.88
C SER A 71 3.67 -7.97 6.71
N GLN A 72 4.59 -8.85 6.25
CA GLN A 72 5.86 -9.04 6.96
C GLN A 72 6.72 -7.77 6.96
N VAL A 73 6.82 -7.09 5.81
CA VAL A 73 7.57 -5.83 5.69
C VAL A 73 6.99 -4.77 6.61
N ALA A 74 5.67 -4.60 6.63
CA ALA A 74 4.99 -3.66 7.52
C ALA A 74 5.29 -3.94 9.00
N ARG A 75 5.28 -5.20 9.42
CA ARG A 75 5.60 -5.56 10.81
C ARG A 75 7.03 -5.17 11.22
N VAL A 76 7.99 -5.27 10.30
CA VAL A 76 9.39 -4.90 10.58
C VAL A 76 9.57 -3.40 10.78
N HIS A 77 8.67 -2.58 10.22
CA HIS A 77 8.65 -1.13 10.47
C HIS A 77 8.14 -0.75 11.86
N LEU A 78 7.52 -1.68 12.61
CA LEU A 78 7.02 -1.37 13.94
C LEU A 78 8.18 -1.20 14.95
N PRO A 79 8.15 -0.16 15.80
CA PRO A 79 9.15 0.04 16.82
C PRO A 79 9.14 -1.08 17.86
N ALA A 80 10.29 -1.38 18.46
CA ALA A 80 10.39 -2.32 19.57
C ALA A 80 9.69 -1.75 20.84
N PRO A 81 9.03 -2.57 21.67
CA PRO A 81 8.33 -2.13 22.89
C PRO A 81 9.20 -1.30 23.84
N ASP A 82 10.48 -1.66 23.98
CA ASP A 82 11.42 -0.96 24.88
C ASP A 82 11.74 0.47 24.42
N ALA A 83 11.52 0.80 23.14
CA ALA A 83 11.70 2.17 22.62
C ALA A 83 10.53 3.11 23.00
N LEU A 84 9.38 2.56 23.40
CA LEU A 84 8.19 3.33 23.80
C LEU A 84 8.17 3.69 25.30
N HIS A 85 8.96 3.01 26.14
CA HIS A 85 8.99 3.24 27.59
C HIS A 85 10.06 4.23 28.05
N ASP A 86 11.11 4.45 27.27
CA ASP A 86 12.03 5.56 27.50
C ASP A 86 11.49 6.83 26.84
N GLY A 87 10.63 7.56 27.57
CA GLY A 87 10.15 8.91 27.24
C GLY A 87 11.26 9.99 27.09
N ARG A 88 12.52 9.57 26.88
CA ARG A 88 13.72 10.38 26.67
C ARG A 88 14.58 9.92 25.50
N SER A 89 14.30 8.80 24.83
CA SER A 89 15.12 8.38 23.69
C SER A 89 14.68 9.14 22.43
N GLN A 90 15.29 10.32 22.24
CA GLN A 90 15.29 11.04 20.98
C GLN A 90 16.00 10.17 19.93
N CYS A 91 15.30 9.20 19.34
CA CYS A 91 15.70 8.65 18.07
C CYS A 91 15.64 9.81 17.06
N THR A 92 16.80 10.36 16.72
CA THR A 92 16.90 11.48 15.78
C THR A 92 16.31 11.07 14.44
N SER A 93 15.73 12.02 13.71
CA SER A 93 15.11 11.75 12.41
C SER A 93 16.05 11.06 11.41
N SER A 94 17.36 11.28 11.55
CA SER A 94 18.39 10.61 10.74
C SER A 94 18.52 9.13 11.05
N VAL A 95 18.50 8.71 12.33
CA VAL A 95 18.63 7.30 12.73
C VAL A 95 17.38 6.51 12.32
N ALA A 96 16.19 7.09 12.49
CA ALA A 96 14.95 6.45 12.05
C ALA A 96 14.92 6.23 10.52
N ARG A 97 15.34 7.23 9.74
CA ARG A 97 15.43 7.12 8.27
C ARG A 97 16.45 6.08 7.81
N LEU A 98 17.58 5.96 8.50
CA LEU A 98 18.58 4.92 8.21
C LEU A 98 18.01 3.52 8.47
N LEU A 99 17.30 3.32 9.57
CA LEU A 99 16.64 2.05 9.87
C LEU A 99 15.57 1.70 8.84
N GLU A 100 14.75 2.66 8.41
CA GLU A 100 13.76 2.42 7.35
C GLU A 100 14.42 2.05 6.01
N ALA A 101 15.57 2.64 5.69
CA ALA A 101 16.30 2.36 4.45
C ALA A 101 16.98 0.97 4.42
N GLU A 102 17.13 0.33 5.59
CA GLU A 102 17.63 -1.04 5.74
C GLU A 102 16.53 -2.10 5.58
N ILE A 103 15.26 -1.72 5.63
CA ILE A 103 14.14 -2.65 5.44
C ILE A 103 13.97 -2.91 3.94
N ARG A 104 14.20 -4.17 3.55
CA ARG A 104 14.19 -4.63 2.14
C ARG A 104 12.97 -5.48 1.84
N PHE A 105 12.82 -5.87 0.57
CA PHE A 105 11.73 -6.74 0.11
C PHE A 105 11.63 -8.05 0.88
N PHE A 106 12.77 -8.70 1.17
CA PHE A 106 12.83 -9.85 2.07
C PHE A 106 13.36 -9.41 3.43
N PRO A 107 12.52 -9.43 4.49
CA PRO A 107 13.00 -9.25 5.85
C PRO A 107 14.10 -10.24 6.22
N SER A 108 15.14 -9.76 6.91
CA SER A 108 16.20 -10.62 7.43
C SER A 108 15.72 -11.47 8.61
N ALA A 109 16.46 -12.54 8.92
CA ALA A 109 16.16 -13.38 10.07
C ALA A 109 16.14 -12.57 11.39
N ASP A 110 17.03 -11.59 11.54
CA ASP A 110 17.08 -10.71 12.71
C ASP A 110 15.87 -9.76 12.78
N GLN A 111 15.42 -9.25 11.64
CA GLN A 111 14.22 -8.41 11.55
C GLN A 111 12.97 -9.20 11.94
N LEU A 112 12.81 -10.42 11.40
CA LEU A 112 11.67 -11.29 11.75
C LEU A 112 11.71 -11.71 13.23
N ARG A 113 12.89 -12.07 13.77
CA ARG A 113 13.03 -12.40 15.20
C ARG A 113 12.66 -11.25 16.12
N ARG A 114 13.03 -10.01 15.76
CA ARG A 114 12.66 -8.80 16.52
C ARG A 114 11.15 -8.62 16.56
N VAL A 115 10.47 -8.72 15.42
CA VAL A 115 9.00 -8.64 15.33
C VAL A 115 8.34 -9.68 16.24
N MET A 116 8.86 -10.91 16.28
CA MET A 116 8.32 -11.98 17.11
C MET A 116 8.51 -11.78 18.61
N ALA A 117 9.60 -11.14 19.03
CA ALA A 117 9.80 -10.80 20.43
C ALA A 117 8.74 -9.78 20.89
N ASN A 118 8.37 -8.85 20.00
CA ASN A 118 7.41 -7.79 20.29
C ASN A 118 5.96 -8.30 20.44
N THR A 119 5.56 -9.32 19.67
CA THR A 119 4.18 -9.85 19.68
C THR A 119 3.86 -10.75 20.88
N ARG A 120 4.86 -11.20 21.66
CA ARG A 120 4.64 -12.00 22.87
C ARG A 120 4.01 -11.21 24.03
N GLY A 121 3.95 -9.88 23.94
CA GLY A 121 3.34 -9.01 24.96
C GLY A 121 1.83 -8.82 24.85
N GLU A 122 1.21 -9.04 23.68
CA GLU A 122 -0.17 -8.57 23.43
C GLU A 122 -1.15 -9.65 22.95
N HIS A 123 -0.70 -10.84 22.52
CA HIS A 123 -1.61 -11.94 22.18
C HIS A 123 -1.38 -13.17 23.06
N VAL A 124 -2.21 -13.33 24.09
CA VAL A 124 -2.51 -14.64 24.70
C VAL A 124 -3.47 -15.36 23.74
N PRO A 125 -3.08 -16.47 23.09
CA PRO A 125 -4.05 -17.30 22.40
C PRO A 125 -4.88 -18.02 23.48
N CYS A 126 -6.18 -17.78 23.48
CA CYS A 126 -7.11 -18.61 24.21
C CYS A 126 -7.16 -20.00 23.55
N ALA A 127 -6.94 -21.04 24.36
CA ALA A 127 -6.87 -22.49 24.05
C ALA A 127 -5.55 -22.98 23.40
N ALA A 128 -4.82 -23.97 23.92
CA ALA A 128 -5.12 -24.97 24.94
C ALA A 128 -3.90 -25.23 25.85
N ALA A 129 -4.18 -25.42 27.14
CA ALA A 129 -3.25 -25.97 28.10
C ALA A 129 -2.96 -27.44 27.76
N THR A 130 -1.69 -27.80 27.59
CA THR A 130 -1.02 -28.86 28.37
C THR A 130 0.48 -28.77 28.09
N GLY A 131 1.27 -28.82 29.16
CA GLY A 131 2.65 -28.36 29.19
C GLY A 131 3.62 -29.12 28.29
N SER A 132 4.61 -28.39 27.81
CA SER A 132 5.95 -28.90 27.58
C SER A 132 6.98 -27.80 27.86
N SER A 133 8.03 -28.21 28.57
CA SER A 133 9.21 -27.43 28.97
C SER A 133 9.86 -26.67 27.81
N PRO A 134 10.48 -25.49 28.01
CA PRO A 134 11.25 -24.82 26.97
C PRO A 134 12.54 -25.62 26.73
N MET A 135 12.51 -26.52 25.75
CA MET A 135 13.76 -27.03 25.17
C MET A 135 14.37 -25.93 24.31
N GLU A 136 15.66 -25.69 24.50
CA GLU A 136 16.54 -24.99 23.56
C GLU A 136 16.53 -25.72 22.21
N GLY A 137 15.52 -25.45 21.41
CA GLY A 137 15.42 -25.79 20.00
C GLY A 137 15.17 -24.51 19.24
N LYS A 138 15.85 -24.34 18.10
CA LYS A 138 15.69 -23.22 17.15
C LYS A 138 14.23 -22.75 17.15
N GLN A 139 13.97 -21.57 17.72
CA GLN A 139 12.62 -21.00 17.74
C GLN A 139 12.17 -20.88 16.29
N GLU A 140 11.18 -21.69 15.93
CA GLU A 140 10.52 -21.64 14.63
C GLU A 140 9.96 -20.23 14.47
N LEU A 141 10.28 -19.57 13.35
CA LEU A 141 9.80 -18.21 13.09
C LEU A 141 8.27 -18.26 13.01
N ARG A 142 7.55 -17.80 14.04
CA ARG A 142 6.09 -17.67 14.00
C ARG A 142 5.76 -16.50 13.09
N THR A 143 5.27 -16.82 11.90
CA THR A 143 4.70 -15.86 10.96
C THR A 143 3.18 -15.92 11.01
N TYR A 144 2.53 -14.81 10.71
CA TYR A 144 1.07 -14.74 10.56
C TYR A 144 0.67 -15.38 9.23
N ASP A 145 0.81 -16.69 9.16
CA ASP A 145 0.48 -17.50 7.99
C ASP A 145 -1.03 -17.71 7.86
N GLU A 146 -1.80 -17.33 8.88
CA GLU A 146 -3.26 -17.45 8.97
C GLU A 146 -3.95 -16.71 7.82
N GLN A 147 -3.50 -15.49 7.48
CA GLN A 147 -4.04 -14.75 6.33
C GLN A 147 -3.76 -15.47 5.00
N LEU A 148 -2.59 -16.09 4.86
CA LEU A 148 -2.26 -16.87 3.66
C LEU A 148 -3.16 -18.11 3.55
N VAL A 149 -3.37 -18.85 4.65
CA VAL A 149 -4.31 -19.98 4.68
C VAL A 149 -5.72 -19.53 4.34
N ARG A 150 -6.15 -18.39 4.89
CA ARG A 150 -7.44 -17.77 4.62
C ARG A 150 -7.64 -17.43 3.15
N ASP A 151 -6.71 -16.70 2.55
CA ASP A 151 -6.77 -16.35 1.13
C ASP A 151 -6.90 -17.61 0.24
N LEU A 152 -6.15 -18.68 0.53
CA LEU A 152 -6.26 -19.94 -0.20
C LEU A 152 -7.60 -20.67 0.05
N SER A 153 -8.11 -20.62 1.27
CA SER A 153 -9.39 -21.26 1.63
C SER A 153 -10.57 -20.62 0.89
N LEU A 154 -10.58 -19.28 0.76
CA LEU A 154 -11.61 -18.53 0.03
C LEU A 154 -11.59 -18.79 -1.48
N LYS A 155 -10.44 -19.21 -2.03
CA LYS A 155 -10.27 -19.58 -3.45
C LYS A 155 -10.48 -21.08 -3.73
N SER A 156 -10.87 -21.86 -2.73
CA SER A 156 -11.05 -23.32 -2.84
C SER A 156 -12.37 -23.80 -2.22
N ASN A 157 -12.56 -25.12 -2.20
CA ASN A 157 -13.59 -25.79 -1.41
C ASN A 157 -13.40 -25.61 0.11
N GLY A 158 -12.28 -25.04 0.58
CA GLY A 158 -12.04 -24.76 2.01
C GLY A 158 -13.11 -23.89 2.67
N THR A 159 -13.85 -23.10 1.89
CA THR A 159 -15.05 -22.36 2.33
C THR A 159 -16.15 -23.22 2.95
N HIS A 160 -16.23 -24.50 2.58
CA HIS A 160 -17.28 -25.43 3.06
C HIS A 160 -16.72 -26.77 3.55
N ASP A 161 -15.42 -27.01 3.40
CA ASP A 161 -14.76 -28.28 3.72
C ASP A 161 -13.59 -28.07 4.70
N PRO A 162 -13.76 -28.42 5.99
CA PRO A 162 -12.70 -28.33 6.99
C PRO A 162 -11.47 -29.19 6.67
N ALA A 163 -11.62 -30.31 5.93
CA ALA A 163 -10.49 -31.15 5.55
C ALA A 163 -9.59 -30.45 4.53
N ALA A 164 -10.19 -29.70 3.60
CA ALA A 164 -9.45 -28.84 2.68
C ALA A 164 -8.70 -27.73 3.42
N VAL A 165 -9.31 -27.10 4.44
CA VAL A 165 -8.62 -26.11 5.28
C VAL A 165 -7.44 -26.74 6.01
N ALA A 166 -7.60 -27.92 6.62
CA ALA A 166 -6.51 -28.61 7.30
C ALA A 166 -5.35 -28.95 6.35
N ALA A 167 -5.65 -29.38 5.11
CA ALA A 167 -4.64 -29.62 4.09
C ALA A 167 -3.90 -28.34 3.68
N LEU A 168 -4.60 -27.20 3.58
CA LEU A 168 -3.99 -25.90 3.30
C LEU A 168 -3.08 -25.42 4.45
N VAL A 169 -3.52 -25.59 5.70
CA VAL A 169 -2.68 -25.30 6.89
C VAL A 169 -1.39 -26.12 6.84
N GLN A 170 -1.50 -27.41 6.57
CA GLN A 170 -0.34 -28.29 6.46
C GLN A 170 0.57 -27.90 5.30
N LEU A 171 0.01 -27.57 4.12
CA LEU A 171 0.77 -27.08 2.98
C LEU A 171 1.56 -25.82 3.31
N VAL A 172 0.92 -24.82 3.94
CA VAL A 172 1.59 -23.55 4.26
C VAL A 172 2.72 -23.78 5.26
N LYS A 173 2.46 -24.60 6.28
CA LYS A 173 3.47 -25.01 7.26
C LYS A 173 4.66 -25.72 6.61
N ASP A 174 4.41 -26.68 5.72
CA ASP A 174 5.46 -27.44 5.05
C ASP A 174 6.23 -26.60 4.03
N PHE A 175 5.54 -25.66 3.36
CA PHE A 175 6.17 -24.73 2.43
C PHE A 175 7.15 -23.78 3.14
N PHE A 176 6.80 -23.37 4.36
CA PHE A 176 7.60 -22.55 5.27
C PHE A 176 8.18 -21.29 4.60
N LEU A 177 7.27 -20.39 4.19
CA LEU A 177 7.60 -19.21 3.40
C LEU A 177 8.65 -18.31 4.07
N ALA A 178 8.56 -18.11 5.39
CA ALA A 178 9.52 -17.31 6.15
C ALA A 178 10.97 -17.79 5.99
N LYS A 179 11.20 -19.11 6.11
CA LYS A 179 12.53 -19.70 5.95
C LYS A 179 13.05 -19.51 4.52
N ARG A 180 12.18 -19.62 3.51
CA ARG A 180 12.54 -19.38 2.11
C ARG A 180 12.89 -17.92 1.84
N CYS A 181 12.16 -16.97 2.44
CA CYS A 181 12.48 -15.55 2.34
C CYS A 181 13.82 -15.21 3.02
N VAL A 182 14.13 -15.80 4.17
CA VAL A 182 15.44 -15.64 4.83
C VAL A 182 16.55 -16.19 3.94
N ALA A 183 16.40 -17.40 3.40
CA ALA A 183 17.38 -18.00 2.49
C ALA A 183 17.55 -17.16 1.20
N ALA A 184 16.46 -16.57 0.70
CA ALA A 184 16.52 -15.65 -0.43
C ALA A 184 17.30 -14.38 -0.10
N ALA A 185 17.07 -13.78 1.07
CA ALA A 185 17.82 -12.61 1.54
C ALA A 185 19.33 -12.92 1.64
N GLU A 186 19.70 -14.05 2.25
CA GLU A 186 21.10 -14.50 2.34
C GLU A 186 21.73 -14.73 0.96
N ALA A 187 20.98 -15.35 0.03
CA ALA A 187 21.44 -15.58 -1.34
C ALA A 187 21.63 -14.26 -2.12
N ILE A 188 20.83 -13.24 -1.84
CA ILE A 188 20.98 -11.90 -2.43
C ILE A 188 22.23 -11.24 -1.87
N GLU A 189 22.46 -11.27 -0.55
CA GLU A 189 23.69 -10.72 0.04
C GLU A 189 24.94 -11.40 -0.54
N ALA A 190 24.93 -12.74 -0.65
CA ALA A 190 26.01 -13.48 -1.30
C ALA A 190 26.18 -13.07 -2.77
N GLY A 191 25.09 -12.86 -3.52
CA GLY A 191 25.12 -12.39 -4.90
C GLY A 191 25.61 -10.94 -5.06
N MET A 192 25.51 -10.12 -4.01
CA MET A 192 26.00 -8.75 -3.98
C MET A 192 27.49 -8.66 -3.61
N GLN A 193 28.09 -9.70 -3.02
CA GLN A 193 29.49 -9.69 -2.62
C GLN A 193 30.42 -9.46 -3.80
N GLY A 194 31.26 -8.43 -3.71
CA GLY A 194 32.23 -8.06 -4.74
C GLY A 194 31.65 -7.40 -5.99
N VAL A 195 30.33 -7.16 -6.06
CA VAL A 195 29.71 -6.44 -7.17
C VAL A 195 30.04 -4.96 -7.07
N THR A 196 30.72 -4.43 -8.08
CA THR A 196 30.99 -2.99 -8.21
C THR A 196 29.94 -2.31 -9.11
N PRO A 197 29.73 -0.98 -8.99
CA PRO A 197 28.77 -0.25 -9.83
C PRO A 197 29.00 -0.39 -11.34
N THR A 198 30.25 -0.59 -11.77
CA THR A 198 30.62 -0.77 -13.18
C THR A 198 30.29 -2.18 -13.70
N GLN A 199 30.26 -3.18 -12.81
CA GLN A 199 29.91 -4.57 -13.08
C GLN A 199 28.41 -4.86 -12.89
N ALA A 200 27.69 -3.96 -12.23
CA ALA A 200 26.27 -4.07 -11.98
C ALA A 200 25.45 -4.24 -13.27
N LEU A 201 24.30 -4.90 -13.14
CA LEU A 201 23.37 -5.09 -14.25
C LEU A 201 22.76 -3.73 -14.64
N LYS A 202 22.31 -3.61 -15.90
CA LYS A 202 21.72 -2.37 -16.41
C LYS A 202 20.30 -2.59 -16.87
N PRO A 203 19.38 -1.63 -16.66
CA PRO A 203 18.04 -1.72 -17.20
C PRO A 203 18.05 -1.46 -18.71
N ARG A 204 17.14 -2.12 -19.41
CA ARG A 204 16.72 -1.78 -20.78
C ARG A 204 15.26 -1.35 -20.71
N ILE A 205 15.03 -0.08 -20.99
CA ILE A 205 13.70 0.53 -21.00
C ILE A 205 13.32 0.79 -22.45
N ARG A 206 12.14 0.33 -22.86
CA ARG A 206 11.58 0.57 -24.19
C ARG A 206 10.21 1.24 -24.04
N ARG A 207 9.95 2.25 -24.87
CA ARG A 207 8.59 2.76 -25.05
C ARG A 207 7.93 1.97 -26.16
N LEU A 208 6.76 1.40 -25.90
CA LEU A 208 5.93 0.73 -26.89
C LEU A 208 4.63 1.52 -27.04
N GLU A 209 4.28 1.91 -28.27
CA GLU A 209 3.06 2.67 -28.55
C GLU A 209 1.82 1.78 -28.45
N ALA A 210 0.63 2.39 -28.25
CA ALA A 210 -0.63 1.66 -28.05
C ALA A 210 -0.95 0.68 -29.20
N THR A 211 -0.56 1.04 -30.42
CA THR A 211 -0.76 0.29 -31.66
C THR A 211 0.38 -0.67 -31.99
N ASP A 212 1.40 -0.79 -31.13
CA ASP A 212 2.55 -1.65 -31.40
C ASP A 212 2.14 -3.14 -31.44
N PRO A 213 2.31 -3.84 -32.57
CA PRO A 213 1.90 -5.24 -32.72
C PRO A 213 2.73 -6.21 -31.87
N GLN A 214 3.87 -5.77 -31.32
CA GLN A 214 4.72 -6.58 -30.45
C GLN A 214 4.19 -6.67 -29.02
N ARG A 215 3.14 -5.92 -28.67
CA ARG A 215 2.54 -5.99 -27.32
C ARG A 215 1.96 -7.37 -27.05
N THR A 216 2.35 -7.96 -25.93
CA THR A 216 1.74 -9.17 -25.38
C THR A 216 0.26 -8.93 -25.03
N PRO A 217 -0.56 -10.00 -24.93
CA PRO A 217 -1.97 -9.86 -24.51
C PRO A 217 -2.15 -9.17 -23.16
N GLN A 218 -1.18 -9.29 -22.24
CA GLN A 218 -1.21 -8.57 -20.96
C GLN A 218 -0.93 -7.07 -21.15
N GLN A 219 0.07 -6.71 -21.97
CA GLN A 219 0.40 -5.31 -22.30
C GLN A 219 -0.73 -4.60 -23.06
N GLN A 220 -1.49 -5.31 -23.89
CA GLN A 220 -2.66 -4.76 -24.60
C GLN A 220 -3.78 -4.32 -23.66
N ARG A 221 -3.80 -4.81 -22.41
CA ARG A 221 -4.79 -4.37 -21.41
C ARG A 221 -4.49 -2.98 -20.86
N ILE A 222 -3.24 -2.51 -20.98
CA ILE A 222 -2.79 -1.21 -20.50
C ILE A 222 -3.18 -0.12 -21.51
N ALA A 223 -3.92 0.88 -21.05
CA ALA A 223 -4.35 1.99 -21.90
C ALA A 223 -3.19 2.96 -22.20
N GLY A 224 -3.03 3.29 -23.48
CA GLY A 224 -2.01 4.22 -23.97
C GLY A 224 -0.63 3.59 -24.15
N PRO A 225 0.42 4.42 -24.38
CA PRO A 225 1.81 3.98 -24.49
C PRO A 225 2.28 3.31 -23.18
N ILE A 226 3.22 2.37 -23.29
CA ILE A 226 3.78 1.66 -22.13
C ILE A 226 5.30 1.77 -22.09
N ALA A 227 5.86 1.75 -20.89
CA ALA A 227 7.27 1.50 -20.66
C ALA A 227 7.46 0.01 -20.35
N GLU A 228 8.20 -0.70 -21.20
CA GLU A 228 8.69 -2.06 -20.94
C GLU A 228 10.08 -1.96 -20.29
N VAL A 229 10.23 -2.55 -19.10
CA VAL A 229 11.50 -2.61 -18.37
C VAL A 229 11.99 -4.05 -18.35
N SER A 230 13.23 -4.25 -18.78
CA SER A 230 13.92 -5.53 -18.83
C SER A 230 15.38 -5.38 -18.37
N VAL A 231 16.08 -6.49 -18.19
CA VAL A 231 17.49 -6.51 -17.78
C VAL A 231 18.40 -6.67 -19.00
N GLN A 232 19.46 -5.87 -19.07
CA GLN A 232 20.56 -6.06 -20.01
C GLN A 232 21.53 -7.10 -19.45
N TRP A 233 21.34 -8.36 -19.87
CA TRP A 233 22.20 -9.46 -19.42
C TRP A 233 23.57 -9.42 -20.10
N PRO A 234 24.67 -9.66 -19.37
CA PRO A 234 26.00 -9.80 -19.96
C PRO A 234 26.05 -11.00 -20.91
N ARG A 235 26.70 -10.84 -22.07
CA ARG A 235 26.78 -11.90 -23.09
C ARG A 235 27.46 -13.18 -22.62
N HIS A 236 28.35 -13.08 -21.64
CA HIS A 236 29.09 -14.21 -21.08
C HIS A 236 28.29 -14.99 -20.01
N TRP A 237 27.13 -14.49 -19.59
CA TRP A 237 26.27 -15.20 -18.64
C TRP A 237 25.51 -16.33 -19.34
N ARG A 238 25.44 -17.47 -18.66
CA ARG A 238 24.68 -18.63 -19.16
C ARG A 238 23.19 -18.33 -19.09
N ARG A 239 22.41 -19.00 -19.95
CA ARG A 239 20.95 -18.84 -20.00
C ARG A 239 20.28 -19.06 -18.64
N GLU A 240 20.80 -19.95 -17.80
CA GLU A 240 20.30 -20.22 -16.45
C GLU A 240 20.47 -19.03 -15.50
N GLN A 241 21.54 -18.24 -15.65
CA GLN A 241 21.79 -17.04 -14.86
C GLN A 241 20.90 -15.86 -15.29
N CYS A 242 20.42 -15.88 -16.53
CA CYS A 242 19.57 -14.85 -17.12
C CYS A 242 18.07 -15.17 -17.04
N ARG A 243 17.66 -16.15 -16.23
CA ARG A 243 16.26 -16.56 -16.02
C ARG A 243 15.65 -15.85 -14.81
N ASP A 244 14.35 -16.09 -14.61
CA ASP A 244 13.59 -15.75 -13.40
C ASP A 244 13.49 -14.24 -13.07
N CYS A 245 13.85 -13.35 -14.00
CA CYS A 245 13.51 -11.92 -13.95
C CYS A 245 12.85 -11.49 -15.28
N PRO A 246 11.55 -11.78 -15.47
CA PRO A 246 10.85 -11.44 -16.71
C PRO A 246 10.73 -9.92 -16.89
N PRO A 247 10.56 -9.44 -18.14
CA PRO A 247 10.25 -8.03 -18.37
C PRO A 247 8.90 -7.66 -17.74
N VAL A 248 8.81 -6.43 -17.26
CA VAL A 248 7.59 -5.87 -16.68
C VAL A 248 7.16 -4.64 -17.47
N SER A 249 5.90 -4.25 -17.35
CA SER A 249 5.36 -3.11 -18.09
C SER A 249 4.47 -2.26 -17.22
N LEU A 250 4.57 -0.95 -17.39
CA LEU A 250 3.71 0.04 -16.76
C LEU A 250 3.23 1.04 -17.80
N PRO A 251 2.13 1.77 -17.54
CA PRO A 251 1.73 2.88 -18.39
C PRO A 251 2.83 3.94 -18.49
N TRP A 252 3.02 4.51 -19.67
CA TRP A 252 4.02 5.56 -19.89
C TRP A 252 3.76 6.80 -19.02
N ALA A 253 2.49 7.13 -18.76
CA ALA A 253 2.12 8.22 -17.85
C ALA A 253 2.70 8.04 -16.44
N ALA A 254 2.77 6.81 -15.94
CA ALA A 254 3.42 6.54 -14.66
C ALA A 254 4.95 6.69 -14.73
N MET A 255 5.59 6.35 -15.86
CA MET A 255 7.01 6.63 -16.10
C MET A 255 7.31 8.13 -16.10
N GLU A 256 6.42 8.95 -16.68
CA GLU A 256 6.55 10.41 -16.66
C GLU A 256 6.33 10.99 -15.26
N LYS A 257 5.39 10.42 -14.51
CA LYS A 257 5.22 10.75 -13.09
C LYS A 257 6.48 10.46 -12.28
N LEU A 258 7.09 9.29 -12.46
CA LEU A 258 8.35 8.94 -11.79
C LEU A 258 9.47 9.94 -12.14
N ARG A 259 9.56 10.37 -13.40
CA ARG A 259 10.55 11.37 -13.82
C ARG A 259 10.36 12.70 -13.10
N MET A 260 9.13 13.21 -13.10
CA MET A 260 8.76 14.44 -12.40
C MET A 260 9.14 14.37 -10.91
N CYS A 261 8.81 13.25 -10.25
CA CYS A 261 9.10 13.07 -8.83
C CYS A 261 10.60 12.98 -8.56
N TYR A 262 11.35 12.22 -9.37
CA TYR A 262 12.80 12.10 -9.25
C TYR A 262 13.50 13.44 -9.42
N ASP A 263 13.10 14.22 -10.43
CA ASP A 263 13.66 15.54 -10.70
C ASP A 263 13.45 16.50 -9.53
N PHE A 264 12.31 16.40 -8.85
CA PHE A 264 11.98 17.24 -7.71
C PHE A 264 12.66 16.79 -6.40
N PHE A 265 12.59 15.50 -6.07
CA PHE A 265 13.01 15.00 -4.76
C PHE A 265 14.49 14.59 -4.69
N SER A 266 15.08 14.15 -5.81
CA SER A 266 16.34 13.38 -5.76
C SER A 266 17.46 13.95 -6.60
N GLU A 267 17.15 14.50 -7.78
CA GLU A 267 18.16 14.77 -8.81
C GLU A 267 19.34 15.59 -8.31
N ALA A 268 19.07 16.69 -7.60
CA ALA A 268 20.11 17.58 -7.08
C ALA A 268 21.00 16.88 -6.04
N SER A 269 20.39 16.12 -5.13
CA SER A 269 21.12 15.37 -4.10
C SER A 269 21.96 14.24 -4.69
N GLU A 270 21.41 13.47 -5.64
CA GLU A 270 22.13 12.38 -6.30
C GLU A 270 23.22 12.89 -7.25
N GLN A 271 23.04 14.06 -7.87
CA GLN A 271 24.09 14.70 -8.65
C GLN A 271 25.29 15.10 -7.78
N ALA A 272 25.02 15.65 -6.59
CA ALA A 272 26.06 16.03 -5.64
C ALA A 272 26.80 14.80 -5.07
N HIS A 273 26.06 13.71 -4.81
CA HIS A 273 26.60 12.49 -4.19
C HIS A 273 27.31 11.56 -5.18
N TYR A 274 26.81 11.47 -6.42
CA TYR A 274 27.39 10.67 -7.50
C TYR A 274 27.86 11.54 -8.68
N PRO A 275 28.90 12.38 -8.48
CA PRO A 275 29.40 13.26 -9.52
C PRO A 275 30.08 12.43 -10.62
N THR A 276 29.55 12.53 -11.84
CA THR A 276 30.22 12.05 -13.04
C THR A 276 31.19 13.12 -13.55
N THR A 277 32.35 12.71 -14.05
CA THR A 277 33.34 13.61 -14.68
C THR A 277 32.80 14.29 -15.95
N VAL A 278 31.67 13.80 -16.47
CA VAL A 278 30.90 14.38 -17.56
C VAL A 278 29.58 14.89 -17.00
N LEU A 279 29.39 16.20 -17.00
CA LEU A 279 28.09 16.85 -16.81
C LEU A 279 27.33 16.77 -18.14
N SER A 280 26.59 15.68 -18.38
CA SER A 280 25.67 15.59 -19.51
C SER A 280 24.29 15.12 -19.08
N ALA A 281 23.27 15.45 -19.89
CA ALA A 281 21.91 14.96 -19.73
C ALA A 281 21.83 13.42 -19.64
N ASP A 282 22.82 12.72 -20.22
CA ASP A 282 22.92 11.26 -20.17
C ASP A 282 23.17 10.74 -18.75
N ALA A 283 23.94 11.46 -17.92
CA ALA A 283 24.22 11.04 -16.54
C ALA A 283 22.96 11.16 -15.66
N ARG A 284 22.20 12.25 -15.80
CA ARG A 284 20.90 12.42 -15.13
C ARG A 284 19.92 11.33 -15.58
N GLN A 285 19.78 11.14 -16.89
CA GLN A 285 18.89 10.12 -17.45
C GLN A 285 19.27 8.71 -16.97
N HIS A 286 20.57 8.42 -16.86
CA HIS A 286 21.06 7.13 -16.40
C HIS A 286 20.69 6.86 -14.93
N ARG A 287 20.92 7.82 -14.01
CA ARG A 287 20.52 7.67 -12.60
C ARG A 287 19.01 7.49 -12.46
N PHE A 288 18.24 8.34 -13.15
CA PHE A 288 16.79 8.22 -13.20
C PHE A 288 16.34 6.83 -13.69
N HIS A 289 16.88 6.35 -14.81
CA HIS A 289 16.54 5.03 -15.34
C HIS A 289 16.84 3.89 -14.36
N LEU A 290 17.95 3.97 -13.63
CA LEU A 290 18.28 2.98 -12.61
C LEU A 290 17.28 2.98 -11.46
N ARG A 291 16.94 4.16 -10.93
CA ARG A 291 15.95 4.32 -9.85
C ARG A 291 14.54 3.90 -10.29
N ALA A 292 14.10 4.37 -11.44
CA ALA A 292 12.79 4.07 -11.99
C ALA A 292 12.66 2.56 -12.26
N ALA A 293 13.64 1.94 -12.91
CA ALA A 293 13.60 0.50 -13.19
C ALA A 293 13.60 -0.35 -11.91
N THR A 294 14.29 0.10 -10.85
CA THR A 294 14.27 -0.55 -9.53
C THR A 294 12.86 -0.55 -8.95
N VAL A 295 12.20 0.62 -8.87
CA VAL A 295 10.82 0.75 -8.36
C VAL A 295 9.83 -0.05 -9.22
N ILE A 296 9.98 0.02 -10.54
CA ILE A 296 9.10 -0.70 -11.47
C ILE A 296 9.22 -2.22 -11.29
N LEU A 297 10.44 -2.75 -11.17
CA LEU A 297 10.64 -4.17 -10.89
C LEU A 297 10.06 -4.56 -9.53
N ARG A 298 10.28 -3.75 -8.49
CA ARG A 298 9.74 -3.99 -7.14
C ARG A 298 8.22 -4.15 -7.15
N TYR A 299 7.52 -3.22 -7.78
CA TYR A 299 6.05 -3.17 -7.72
C TYR A 299 5.36 -4.04 -8.77
N GLU A 300 5.82 -4.06 -10.02
CA GLU A 300 5.18 -4.85 -11.08
C GLU A 300 5.75 -6.26 -11.21
N GLY A 301 7.04 -6.45 -10.90
CA GLY A 301 7.68 -7.77 -10.87
C GLY A 301 7.56 -8.45 -9.52
N GLY A 302 7.79 -7.71 -8.44
CA GLY A 302 7.76 -8.19 -7.06
C GLY A 302 6.35 -8.34 -6.55
N LEU A 303 5.56 -7.28 -6.47
CA LEU A 303 4.22 -7.32 -5.86
C LEU A 303 3.07 -7.61 -6.83
N ALA A 304 3.19 -7.24 -8.10
CA ALA A 304 2.06 -7.17 -9.04
C ALA A 304 0.93 -6.28 -8.51
N THR A 305 1.28 -5.03 -8.17
CA THR A 305 0.44 -4.06 -7.44
C THR A 305 -0.99 -3.88 -7.92
N GLY A 306 -1.25 -4.00 -9.23
CA GLY A 306 -2.60 -3.90 -9.79
C GLY A 306 -3.61 -4.92 -9.26
N SER A 307 -3.14 -5.92 -8.50
CA SER A 307 -3.98 -6.95 -7.85
C SER A 307 -4.19 -6.75 -6.34
N LEU A 308 -3.41 -5.87 -5.69
CA LEU A 308 -3.37 -5.76 -4.23
C LEU A 308 -4.07 -4.52 -3.68
N GLN A 309 -4.20 -3.47 -4.48
CA GLN A 309 -4.85 -2.23 -4.08
C GLN A 309 -5.31 -1.46 -5.32
N LEU A 310 -6.46 -0.79 -5.23
CA LEU A 310 -6.92 0.18 -6.21
C LEU A 310 -6.88 1.59 -5.60
N CYS A 311 -6.66 2.60 -6.43
CA CYS A 311 -6.65 3.99 -5.97
C CYS A 311 -8.08 4.49 -5.80
N ALA A 312 -8.34 5.20 -4.71
CA ALA A 312 -9.56 5.97 -4.53
C ALA A 312 -9.72 7.04 -5.64
N ASP A 313 -10.93 7.57 -5.77
CA ASP A 313 -11.25 8.58 -6.78
C ASP A 313 -10.30 9.79 -6.66
N THR A 314 -9.50 10.02 -7.70
CA THR A 314 -8.58 11.16 -7.75
C THR A 314 -9.31 12.50 -7.66
N ARG A 315 -10.57 12.58 -8.09
CA ARG A 315 -11.42 13.77 -7.97
C ARG A 315 -11.76 14.07 -6.52
N LEU A 316 -11.95 13.04 -5.69
CA LEU A 316 -12.14 13.21 -4.25
C LEU A 316 -10.91 13.87 -3.63
N LYS A 317 -9.71 13.33 -3.90
CA LYS A 317 -8.44 13.88 -3.38
C LYS A 317 -8.21 15.32 -3.84
N GLN A 318 -8.51 15.60 -5.11
CA GLN A 318 -8.47 16.95 -5.68
C GLN A 318 -9.46 17.90 -5.00
N HIS A 319 -10.70 17.47 -4.76
CA HIS A 319 -11.72 18.26 -4.08
C HIS A 319 -11.32 18.58 -2.63
N LEU A 320 -10.80 17.59 -1.91
CA LEU A 320 -10.34 17.76 -0.53
C LEU A 320 -9.14 18.71 -0.45
N HIS A 321 -8.22 18.63 -1.42
CA HIS A 321 -7.15 19.60 -1.54
C HIS A 321 -7.70 21.02 -1.80
N ALA A 322 -8.70 21.14 -2.68
CA ALA A 322 -9.40 22.41 -2.95
C ALA A 322 -10.05 23.02 -1.70
N ALA A 323 -10.54 22.16 -0.80
CA ALA A 323 -11.15 22.55 0.47
C ALA A 323 -10.14 23.03 1.52
N GLY A 324 -8.85 23.12 1.17
CA GLY A 324 -7.80 23.71 2.00
C GLY A 324 -6.90 22.70 2.72
N TYR A 325 -7.08 21.40 2.49
CA TYR A 325 -6.21 20.37 3.06
C TYR A 325 -4.91 20.21 2.28
N HIS A 326 -3.85 19.81 3.00
CA HIS A 326 -2.72 19.12 2.42
C HIS A 326 -3.02 17.61 2.45
N VAL A 327 -3.43 17.07 1.31
CA VAL A 327 -3.86 15.67 1.16
C VAL A 327 -2.66 14.77 0.91
N MET A 328 -2.48 13.69 1.68
CA MET A 328 -1.37 12.76 1.52
C MET A 328 -1.82 11.29 1.64
N ASP A 329 -1.33 10.42 0.75
CA ASP A 329 -1.64 8.99 0.77
C ASP A 329 -0.80 8.23 1.81
N LEU A 330 -1.45 7.43 2.66
CA LEU A 330 -0.80 6.56 3.64
C LEU A 330 -0.41 5.19 3.06
N CYS A 331 -1.21 4.65 2.15
CA CYS A 331 -0.89 3.39 1.48
C CYS A 331 -0.73 3.66 0.00
N ALA A 332 0.49 3.95 -0.43
CA ALA A 332 0.79 4.17 -1.83
C ALA A 332 2.19 3.67 -2.22
N SER A 333 2.52 3.92 -3.47
CA SER A 333 3.80 3.69 -4.11
C SER A 333 4.10 4.88 -5.03
N PRO A 334 5.36 5.06 -5.45
CA PRO A 334 5.68 6.05 -6.47
C PRO A 334 4.82 5.93 -7.75
N ILE A 335 4.29 4.75 -8.05
CA ILE A 335 3.49 4.46 -9.26
C ILE A 335 2.04 4.94 -9.10
N ASN A 336 1.43 4.79 -7.93
CA ASN A 336 -0.01 5.00 -7.73
C ASN A 336 -0.37 6.16 -6.78
N ALA A 337 0.61 6.75 -6.09
CA ALA A 337 0.41 7.90 -5.21
C ALA A 337 -0.19 9.11 -5.93
N TYR A 338 -1.02 9.86 -5.20
CA TYR A 338 -1.56 11.16 -5.58
C TYR A 338 -0.48 12.25 -5.51
N MET A 339 0.18 12.50 -6.65
CA MET A 339 1.34 13.41 -6.72
C MET A 339 1.00 14.84 -7.14
N LYS A 340 -0.25 15.13 -7.55
CA LYS A 340 -0.60 16.42 -8.16
C LYS A 340 -1.35 17.33 -7.20
N VAL A 341 -0.64 18.28 -6.59
CA VAL A 341 -1.26 19.41 -5.87
C VAL A 341 -2.03 20.28 -6.88
N PRO A 342 -3.39 20.33 -6.83
CA PRO A 342 -4.15 21.16 -7.77
C PRO A 342 -3.95 22.63 -7.40
N GLN A 343 -3.81 23.50 -8.40
CA GLN A 343 -3.83 24.94 -8.13
C GLN A 343 -5.25 25.41 -7.76
N PRO A 344 -5.41 26.30 -6.76
CA PRO A 344 -6.68 26.92 -6.43
C PRO A 344 -7.31 27.59 -7.66
N GLY A 345 -8.61 27.33 -7.92
CA GLY A 345 -9.36 27.95 -9.02
C GLY A 345 -9.31 27.26 -10.39
N ARG A 346 -8.57 26.14 -10.53
CA ARG A 346 -8.50 25.35 -11.80
C ARG A 346 -9.46 24.15 -11.88
N PHE A 347 -10.41 24.03 -10.94
CA PHE A 347 -11.38 22.93 -10.93
C PHE A 347 -12.45 23.14 -12.00
N LYS A 348 -12.25 22.59 -13.19
CA LYS A 348 -13.34 22.36 -14.15
C LYS A 348 -13.62 20.87 -14.24
N GLY A 349 -14.89 20.53 -14.06
CA GLY A 349 -15.41 19.18 -14.26
C GLY A 349 -15.08 18.65 -15.65
N ALA A 350 -14.99 17.32 -15.75
CA ALA A 350 -14.63 16.55 -16.92
C ALA A 350 -15.29 17.06 -18.23
N ALA A 351 -14.55 17.84 -19.02
CA ALA A 351 -14.84 18.13 -20.45
C ALA A 351 -13.84 19.10 -21.12
N SER A 352 -12.90 19.73 -20.40
CA SER A 352 -12.08 20.83 -20.94
C SER A 352 -10.58 20.56 -20.78
N ASP A 353 -10.05 19.66 -21.60
CA ASP A 353 -8.60 19.53 -21.84
C ASP A 353 -8.12 20.72 -22.70
N THR A 354 -8.00 21.88 -22.08
CA THR A 354 -7.21 22.98 -22.65
C THR A 354 -6.01 23.19 -21.73
N ASP A 355 -4.88 22.65 -22.15
CA ASP A 355 -3.56 22.79 -21.54
C ASP A 355 -3.18 24.27 -21.43
N ASP A 356 -3.32 24.84 -20.23
CA ASP A 356 -2.75 26.15 -19.91
C ASP A 356 -1.33 25.95 -19.35
N ALA A 357 -0.37 26.01 -20.27
CA ALA A 357 1.03 25.58 -20.18
C ALA A 357 1.96 26.39 -19.24
N GLY A 358 1.43 27.07 -18.21
CA GLY A 358 2.18 28.08 -17.44
C GLY A 358 2.58 27.72 -16.01
N ALA A 359 1.97 26.70 -15.38
CA ALA A 359 2.15 26.42 -13.95
C ALA A 359 2.99 25.16 -13.70
N LYS A 360 4.10 25.28 -12.93
CA LYS A 360 4.91 24.13 -12.52
C LYS A 360 4.13 23.28 -11.50
N GLU A 361 3.74 22.06 -11.90
CA GLU A 361 3.20 21.05 -10.98
C GLU A 361 4.29 20.66 -9.96
N VAL A 362 3.96 20.68 -8.67
CA VAL A 362 4.86 20.27 -7.58
C VAL A 362 4.44 18.87 -7.10
N PRO A 363 5.35 17.87 -7.17
CA PRO A 363 5.10 16.53 -6.63
C PRO A 363 4.80 16.54 -5.13
N ASN A 364 3.84 15.72 -4.71
CA ASN A 364 3.44 15.56 -3.32
C ASN A 364 4.22 14.43 -2.61
N HIS A 365 4.23 14.43 -1.28
CA HIS A 365 4.73 13.30 -0.48
C HIS A 365 3.68 12.20 -0.31
N PHE A 366 4.11 11.01 0.11
CA PHE A 366 3.25 9.87 0.43
C PHE A 366 3.98 8.86 1.33
N CYS A 367 3.25 7.93 1.93
CA CYS A 367 3.83 6.79 2.64
C CYS A 367 3.80 5.54 1.76
N SER A 368 4.81 4.69 1.89
CA SER A 368 4.92 3.43 1.13
C SER A 368 5.62 2.32 1.91
N ALA A 369 5.43 1.08 1.47
CA ALA A 369 6.02 -0.09 2.14
C ALA A 369 7.55 -0.14 2.04
N PHE A 370 8.12 0.40 0.96
CA PHE A 370 9.53 0.22 0.59
C PHE A 370 10.29 1.56 0.55
N TYR A 371 10.63 2.08 1.71
CA TYR A 371 11.39 3.33 1.80
C TYR A 371 12.75 3.25 1.06
N ASP A 372 13.39 2.07 1.03
CA ASP A 372 14.68 1.84 0.39
C ASP A 372 14.71 2.19 -1.11
N THR A 373 13.60 2.00 -1.81
CA THR A 373 13.43 2.33 -3.24
C THR A 373 12.63 3.59 -3.48
N ASP A 374 11.70 3.93 -2.59
CA ASP A 374 10.65 4.90 -2.87
C ASP A 374 10.98 6.31 -2.38
N GLN A 375 11.93 6.44 -1.45
CA GLN A 375 12.37 7.75 -0.94
C GLN A 375 12.82 8.69 -2.06
N TYR A 376 13.36 8.12 -3.15
CA TYR A 376 13.83 8.89 -4.31
C TYR A 376 12.70 9.52 -5.13
N PHE A 377 11.45 9.17 -4.82
CA PHE A 377 10.26 9.62 -5.53
C PHE A 377 9.23 10.29 -4.61
N GLY A 378 9.59 10.58 -3.36
CA GLY A 378 8.74 11.32 -2.42
C GLY A 378 8.17 10.51 -1.26
N SER A 379 8.54 9.23 -1.12
CA SER A 379 8.14 8.45 0.05
C SER A 379 8.75 9.01 1.33
N ILE A 380 7.95 9.06 2.39
CA ILE A 380 8.37 9.51 3.73
C ILE A 380 8.48 8.36 4.74
N GLY A 381 8.29 7.12 4.30
CA GLY A 381 8.35 5.93 5.15
C GLY A 381 7.06 5.13 5.16
N SER A 382 6.99 4.17 6.08
CA SER A 382 5.86 3.25 6.19
C SER A 382 4.71 3.83 7.03
N ALA A 383 3.46 3.71 6.57
CA ALA A 383 2.30 4.24 7.27
C ALA A 383 2.12 3.71 8.71
N VAL A 384 2.62 2.52 9.02
CA VAL A 384 2.56 1.94 10.37
C VAL A 384 3.60 2.52 11.33
N ALA A 385 4.57 3.31 10.83
CA ALA A 385 5.68 3.88 11.59
C ALA A 385 5.69 5.41 11.60
N VAL A 386 5.21 6.07 10.55
CA VAL A 386 5.21 7.54 10.45
C VAL A 386 4.31 8.21 11.49
N ASP A 387 4.79 9.31 12.05
CA ASP A 387 4.06 10.15 13.02
C ASP A 387 3.37 11.33 12.31
N PRO A 388 2.02 11.39 12.27
CA PRO A 388 1.28 12.48 11.63
C PRO A 388 1.58 13.87 12.19
N GLN A 389 1.90 13.96 13.49
CA GLN A 389 2.22 15.23 14.13
C GLN A 389 3.54 15.80 13.58
N ARG A 390 4.52 14.92 13.34
CA ARG A 390 5.78 15.32 12.69
C ARG A 390 5.58 15.73 11.25
N ILE A 391 4.75 15.00 10.50
CA ILE A 391 4.41 15.35 9.11
C ILE A 391 3.78 16.74 9.07
N TYR A 392 2.88 17.05 10.00
CA TYR A 392 2.20 18.35 10.03
C TYR A 392 3.18 19.51 10.24
N ALA A 393 4.17 19.31 11.13
CA ALA A 393 5.16 20.32 11.50
C ALA A 393 6.36 20.40 10.54
N ASP A 394 6.54 19.44 9.64
CA ASP A 394 7.68 19.42 8.72
C ASP A 394 7.45 20.41 7.57
N ALA A 395 8.22 21.49 7.54
CA ALA A 395 8.12 22.54 6.52
C ALA A 395 8.55 22.09 5.12
N VAL A 396 9.20 20.93 4.97
CA VAL A 396 9.47 20.35 3.64
C VAL A 396 8.22 19.64 3.12
N ILE A 397 7.51 18.93 4.00
CA ILE A 397 6.34 18.13 3.63
C ILE A 397 5.08 19.00 3.54
N ASN A 398 4.84 19.84 4.56
CA ASN A 398 3.71 20.75 4.67
C ASN A 398 4.19 22.21 4.81
N PRO A 399 4.78 22.80 3.74
CA PRO A 399 5.40 24.13 3.81
C PRO A 399 4.43 25.25 4.19
N GLU A 400 3.16 25.08 3.87
CA GLU A 400 2.11 26.07 4.14
C GLU A 400 1.41 25.86 5.49
N GLY A 401 1.77 24.82 6.25
CA GLY A 401 1.13 24.51 7.53
C GLY A 401 -0.38 24.23 7.43
N ARG A 402 -0.84 23.74 6.26
CA ARG A 402 -2.26 23.44 6.03
C ARG A 402 -2.70 22.26 6.90
N PRO A 403 -4.00 22.14 7.25
CA PRO A 403 -4.56 20.93 7.84
C PRO A 403 -4.15 19.70 7.01
N LEU A 404 -3.63 18.67 7.66
CA LEU A 404 -3.31 17.41 7.00
C LEU A 404 -4.57 16.58 6.83
N LEU A 405 -4.73 16.01 5.63
CA LEU A 405 -5.71 14.96 5.37
C LEU A 405 -5.00 13.71 4.87
N LEU A 406 -5.03 12.68 5.69
CA LEU A 406 -4.37 11.40 5.40
C LEU A 406 -5.38 10.44 4.78
N THR A 407 -5.15 10.08 3.52
CA THR A 407 -6.02 9.18 2.75
C THR A 407 -5.50 7.75 2.84
N LEU A 408 -6.39 6.83 3.22
CA LEU A 408 -6.13 5.40 3.26
C LEU A 408 -6.98 4.68 2.22
N ASP A 409 -6.40 4.49 1.05
CA ASP A 409 -6.91 3.59 0.02
C ASP A 409 -6.56 2.16 0.48
N VAL A 410 -7.50 1.43 1.06
CA VAL A 410 -7.15 0.26 1.88
C VAL A 410 -6.62 -0.91 1.02
N PRO A 411 -5.44 -1.47 1.34
CA PRO A 411 -4.93 -2.65 0.65
C PRO A 411 -5.82 -3.86 0.93
N TYR A 412 -5.93 -4.77 -0.03
CA TYR A 412 -6.70 -6.02 0.09
C TYR A 412 -6.00 -7.08 0.96
N ASP A 413 -5.38 -6.66 2.06
CA ASP A 413 -4.56 -7.46 2.98
C ASP A 413 -5.03 -7.19 4.42
N GLU A 414 -5.75 -8.15 5.01
CA GLU A 414 -6.38 -8.01 6.34
C GLU A 414 -5.33 -7.84 7.47
N ASP A 415 -4.18 -8.49 7.36
CA ASP A 415 -3.09 -8.37 8.33
C ASP A 415 -2.48 -6.97 8.31
N LEU A 416 -2.23 -6.44 7.12
CA LEU A 416 -1.77 -5.06 6.95
C LEU A 416 -2.82 -4.06 7.44
N CYS A 417 -4.10 -4.33 7.19
CA CYS A 417 -5.20 -3.52 7.71
C CYS A 417 -5.21 -3.47 9.24
N GLU A 418 -5.09 -4.60 9.93
CA GLU A 418 -5.02 -4.64 11.41
C GLU A 418 -3.90 -3.71 11.91
N LEU A 419 -2.69 -3.78 11.33
CA LEU A 419 -1.58 -2.93 11.73
C LEU A 419 -1.85 -1.43 11.48
N LEU A 420 -2.40 -1.10 10.31
CA LEU A 420 -2.72 0.29 9.93
C LEU A 420 -3.82 0.87 10.83
N PHE A 421 -4.87 0.11 11.11
CA PHE A 421 -6.00 0.56 11.93
C PHE A 421 -5.64 0.63 13.41
N GLN A 422 -4.86 -0.32 13.93
CA GLN A 422 -4.30 -0.20 15.29
C GLN A 422 -3.42 1.05 15.43
N LYS A 423 -2.62 1.37 14.40
CA LYS A 423 -1.84 2.61 14.37
C LYS A 423 -2.74 3.84 14.33
N LEU A 424 -3.75 3.86 13.46
CA LEU A 424 -4.73 4.94 13.39
C LEU A 424 -5.43 5.18 14.74
N VAL A 425 -5.85 4.11 15.42
CA VAL A 425 -6.44 4.18 16.77
C VAL A 425 -5.48 4.83 17.77
N ARG A 426 -4.19 4.48 17.73
CA ARG A 426 -3.16 5.11 18.58
C ARG A 426 -2.95 6.59 18.26
N ASP A 427 -2.94 6.96 16.97
CA ASP A 427 -2.82 8.35 16.54
C ASP A 427 -4.00 9.19 17.04
N MET A 428 -5.24 8.70 16.88
CA MET A 428 -6.45 9.40 17.31
C MET A 428 -6.47 9.62 18.84
N ARG A 429 -6.05 8.61 19.62
CA ARG A 429 -5.90 8.73 21.07
C ARG A 429 -4.82 9.73 21.46
N SER A 430 -3.70 9.74 20.75
CA SER A 430 -2.59 10.66 21.02
C SER A 430 -2.98 12.11 20.72
N ALA A 431 -3.68 12.34 19.60
CA ALA A 431 -4.17 13.66 19.21
C ALA A 431 -5.22 14.24 20.18
N THR A 432 -5.97 13.38 20.89
CA THR A 432 -6.98 13.81 21.88
C THR A 432 -6.42 13.97 23.29
N ALA A 433 -5.31 13.29 23.65
CA ALA A 433 -4.69 13.40 24.97
C ALA A 433 -3.90 14.71 25.19
N GLY A 434 -3.44 15.37 24.12
CA GLY A 434 -2.54 16.53 24.16
C GLY A 434 -3.21 17.89 24.47
N GLY A 435 -4.05 17.99 25.52
CA GLY A 435 -4.83 19.18 25.89
C GLY A 435 -4.08 20.47 26.30
N GLY A 436 -2.95 20.80 25.66
CA GLY A 436 -2.14 21.99 25.93
C GLY A 436 -2.04 22.96 24.74
N ALA A 437 -2.01 24.26 25.04
CA ALA A 437 -2.13 25.43 24.18
C ALA A 437 -1.07 25.66 23.07
N VAL A 438 -0.38 24.63 22.58
CA VAL A 438 0.39 24.71 21.33
C VAL A 438 -0.62 24.51 20.20
N ALA A 439 -0.56 25.29 19.11
CA ALA A 439 -1.46 25.14 17.96
C ALA A 439 -1.52 23.65 17.56
N ALA A 440 -2.62 22.97 17.93
CA ALA A 440 -2.70 21.54 17.80
C ALA A 440 -2.65 21.20 16.31
N ALA A 441 -1.72 20.32 15.92
CA ALA A 441 -1.69 19.85 14.54
C ALA A 441 -3.09 19.33 14.17
N VAL A 442 -3.58 19.77 13.02
CA VAL A 442 -4.89 19.34 12.52
C VAL A 442 -4.66 18.18 11.57
N VAL A 443 -5.01 16.98 12.02
CA VAL A 443 -4.86 15.74 11.26
C VAL A 443 -6.19 15.02 11.16
N ASP A 444 -6.72 14.97 9.95
CA ASP A 444 -7.95 14.23 9.63
C ASP A 444 -7.63 13.04 8.72
N TYR A 445 -8.57 12.10 8.60
CA TYR A 445 -8.43 10.89 7.80
C TYR A 445 -9.65 10.64 6.91
N VAL A 446 -9.40 10.10 5.72
CA VAL A 446 -10.42 9.51 4.85
C VAL A 446 -10.02 8.08 4.53
N LEU A 447 -10.89 7.14 4.88
CA LEU A 447 -10.70 5.72 4.63
C LEU A 447 -11.57 5.30 3.45
N VAL A 448 -11.00 4.60 2.47
CA VAL A 448 -11.74 4.02 1.34
C VAL A 448 -11.52 2.51 1.38
N LEU A 449 -12.56 1.80 1.79
CA LEU A 449 -12.54 0.39 2.16
C LEU A 449 -13.40 -0.43 1.19
N PRO A 450 -12.97 -1.62 0.77
CA PRO A 450 -13.95 -2.60 0.28
C PRO A 450 -14.90 -2.96 1.43
N LEU A 451 -16.18 -3.12 1.13
CA LEU A 451 -17.22 -3.48 2.11
C LEU A 451 -17.14 -4.99 2.43
N TRP A 452 -16.02 -5.39 3.03
CA TRP A 452 -15.76 -6.74 3.50
C TRP A 452 -15.92 -6.84 5.01
N TRP A 453 -15.75 -5.74 5.73
CA TRP A 453 -15.84 -5.70 7.19
C TRP A 453 -17.09 -4.97 7.61
N ASP A 454 -17.68 -5.42 8.72
CA ASP A 454 -18.77 -4.71 9.36
C ASP A 454 -18.19 -3.74 10.39
N ILE A 455 -17.90 -2.51 9.94
CA ILE A 455 -17.40 -1.45 10.82
C ILE A 455 -18.60 -0.67 11.36
N HIS A 456 -18.95 -0.95 12.61
CA HIS A 456 -20.08 -0.33 13.30
C HIS A 456 -19.79 1.09 13.78
N MET A 457 -19.49 1.99 12.84
CA MET A 457 -19.40 3.43 13.12
C MET A 457 -20.72 3.94 13.69
N LYS A 458 -20.63 4.77 14.72
CA LYS A 458 -21.80 5.30 15.44
C LYS A 458 -22.26 6.62 14.82
N ILE A 459 -22.61 6.56 13.54
CA ILE A 459 -23.25 7.60 12.73
C ILE A 459 -24.21 6.91 11.74
N GLU A 460 -25.15 7.64 11.14
CA GLU A 460 -26.02 7.09 10.10
C GLU A 460 -25.21 6.85 8.80
N LYS A 461 -25.24 5.60 8.30
CA LYS A 461 -24.63 5.23 7.01
C LYS A 461 -25.46 5.78 5.86
N ARG A 462 -24.80 6.38 4.87
CA ARG A 462 -25.45 6.95 3.68
C ARG A 462 -25.29 6.03 2.49
N LEU A 463 -26.39 5.61 1.89
CA LEU A 463 -26.39 4.72 0.75
C LEU A 463 -26.23 5.49 -0.58
N PHE A 464 -25.33 5.01 -1.43
CA PHE A 464 -25.12 5.43 -2.81
C PHE A 464 -25.20 4.15 -3.67
N GLY A 465 -26.29 3.98 -4.41
CA GLY A 465 -26.57 2.74 -5.12
C GLY A 465 -27.78 2.89 -6.05
N SER A 466 -27.68 2.41 -7.28
CA SER A 466 -28.83 2.37 -8.21
C SER A 466 -29.76 1.19 -7.92
N THR A 467 -30.54 1.24 -6.84
CA THR A 467 -31.70 0.33 -6.73
C THR A 467 -32.81 0.82 -7.66
N GLY A 468 -32.75 0.41 -8.93
CA GLY A 468 -33.90 0.23 -9.82
C GLY A 468 -35.08 1.21 -9.72
N ALA A 469 -34.86 2.51 -9.90
CA ALA A 469 -35.86 3.46 -10.39
C ALA A 469 -35.14 4.78 -10.73
N ALA A 470 -35.02 5.09 -12.03
CA ALA A 470 -34.60 6.37 -12.61
C ALA A 470 -33.38 7.10 -12.00
N LYS A 471 -32.45 7.56 -12.85
CA LYS A 471 -31.56 8.70 -12.51
C LYS A 471 -32.43 9.95 -12.28
N GLY A 472 -33.04 10.04 -11.10
CA GLY A 472 -34.04 11.01 -10.74
C GLY A 472 -34.09 11.13 -9.23
N LEU A 473 -33.40 12.16 -8.71
CA LEU A 473 -33.81 12.94 -7.55
C LEU A 473 -34.30 12.15 -6.33
N SER A 474 -33.37 11.61 -5.54
CA SER A 474 -33.50 11.76 -4.07
C SER A 474 -32.14 11.63 -3.39
N SER A 475 -31.58 12.75 -2.95
CA SER A 475 -30.60 12.79 -1.86
C SER A 475 -31.30 12.66 -0.49
N SER A 476 -32.49 12.04 -0.45
CA SER A 476 -33.38 12.06 0.71
C SER A 476 -34.37 10.89 0.78
N SER A 477 -34.10 9.73 0.17
CA SER A 477 -34.74 8.50 0.64
C SER A 477 -33.81 7.92 1.71
N SER A 478 -34.21 8.03 2.97
CA SER A 478 -33.62 7.24 4.05
C SER A 478 -33.83 5.77 3.66
N ALA A 479 -32.83 5.15 3.04
CA ALA A 479 -32.86 3.72 2.82
C ALA A 479 -33.11 3.07 4.19
N ASP A 480 -34.05 2.12 4.25
CA ASP A 480 -34.47 1.49 5.48
C ASP A 480 -33.22 1.02 6.25
N PRO A 481 -32.98 1.48 7.50
CA PRO A 481 -31.83 1.05 8.29
C PRO A 481 -31.68 -0.47 8.38
N LEU A 482 -32.80 -1.21 8.33
CA LEU A 482 -32.80 -2.67 8.28
C LEU A 482 -32.22 -3.22 6.97
N HIS A 483 -32.54 -2.59 5.83
CA HIS A 483 -31.98 -2.95 4.53
C HIS A 483 -30.46 -2.67 4.52
N ILE A 484 -30.03 -1.50 4.98
CA ILE A 484 -28.59 -1.18 5.05
C ILE A 484 -27.86 -2.20 5.92
N ALA A 485 -28.40 -2.52 7.10
CA ALA A 485 -27.80 -3.51 7.99
C ALA A 485 -27.72 -4.90 7.36
N GLN A 486 -28.77 -5.36 6.69
CA GLN A 486 -28.79 -6.63 5.97
C GLN A 486 -27.74 -6.67 4.86
N LEU A 487 -27.65 -5.62 4.05
CA LEU A 487 -26.67 -5.52 2.98
C LEU A 487 -25.23 -5.56 3.52
N VAL A 488 -24.92 -4.77 4.55
CA VAL A 488 -23.59 -4.78 5.19
C VAL A 488 -23.28 -6.18 5.71
N GLN A 489 -24.24 -6.82 6.40
CA GLN A 489 -24.08 -8.15 6.96
C GLN A 489 -23.85 -9.23 5.87
N GLU A 490 -24.57 -9.16 4.75
CA GLU A 490 -24.40 -10.06 3.61
C GLU A 490 -23.02 -9.92 2.97
N ARG A 491 -22.55 -8.67 2.77
CA ARG A 491 -21.25 -8.41 2.16
C ARG A 491 -20.09 -8.76 3.10
N ALA A 492 -20.24 -8.49 4.39
CA ALA A 492 -19.26 -8.87 5.41
C ALA A 492 -19.24 -10.37 5.72
N ALA A 493 -20.30 -11.11 5.37
CA ALA A 493 -20.38 -12.55 5.63
C ALA A 493 -19.26 -13.36 4.96
N MET A 494 -18.69 -12.88 3.85
CA MET A 494 -17.56 -13.54 3.17
C MET A 494 -16.39 -13.78 4.12
N LEU A 495 -16.16 -12.89 5.09
CA LEU A 495 -15.08 -13.03 6.05
C LEU A 495 -15.30 -14.15 7.09
N ARG A 496 -16.51 -14.70 7.17
CA ARG A 496 -16.86 -15.84 8.03
C ARG A 496 -16.74 -17.18 7.29
N GLU A 497 -16.39 -17.17 6.01
CA GLU A 497 -16.16 -18.39 5.23
C GLU A 497 -14.70 -18.87 5.33
N GLY A 498 -14.48 -20.18 5.18
CA GLY A 498 -13.14 -20.76 5.11
C GLY A 498 -12.37 -20.71 6.43
N HIS A 499 -11.07 -20.45 6.35
CA HIS A 499 -10.24 -20.24 7.54
C HIS A 499 -10.52 -18.85 8.13
N THR A 500 -11.02 -18.83 9.36
CA THR A 500 -11.33 -17.59 10.07
C THR A 500 -10.10 -17.09 10.82
N VAL A 501 -9.77 -15.82 10.61
CA VAL A 501 -8.73 -15.12 11.38
C VAL A 501 -9.42 -14.09 12.27
N PRO A 502 -9.21 -14.11 13.60
CA PRO A 502 -9.85 -13.18 14.50
C PRO A 502 -9.14 -11.82 14.43
N TYR A 503 -9.78 -10.85 13.78
CA TYR A 503 -9.36 -9.46 13.78
C TYR A 503 -10.19 -8.66 14.79
N SER A 504 -9.55 -7.70 15.47
CA SER A 504 -10.20 -6.86 16.49
C SER A 504 -10.22 -5.38 16.12
N TRP A 505 -9.53 -5.03 15.03
CA TRP A 505 -9.45 -3.66 14.55
C TRP A 505 -10.81 -3.05 14.17
N PRO A 506 -11.84 -3.77 13.65
CA PRO A 506 -13.12 -3.13 13.32
C PRO A 506 -13.81 -2.55 14.54
N GLU A 507 -13.88 -3.32 15.64
CA GLU A 507 -14.44 -2.87 16.91
C GLU A 507 -13.56 -1.81 17.58
N ALA A 508 -12.24 -1.97 17.54
CA ALA A 508 -11.31 -1.02 18.12
C ALA A 508 -11.37 0.36 17.43
N LEU A 509 -11.49 0.36 16.10
CA LEU A 509 -11.64 1.57 15.29
C LEU A 509 -12.96 2.27 15.58
N ALA A 510 -14.08 1.54 15.56
CA ALA A 510 -15.40 2.10 15.87
C ALA A 510 -15.47 2.66 17.30
N ALA A 511 -14.85 1.98 18.27
CA ALA A 511 -14.76 2.46 19.65
C ALA A 511 -13.93 3.74 19.75
N ALA A 512 -12.78 3.81 19.07
CA ALA A 512 -11.91 4.98 19.08
C ALA A 512 -12.52 6.18 18.33
N ALA A 513 -13.35 5.93 17.31
CA ALA A 513 -14.02 6.97 16.56
C ALA A 513 -15.14 7.68 17.35
N GLY A 514 -15.65 7.09 18.43
CA GLY A 514 -16.66 7.68 19.31
C GLY A 514 -18.10 7.63 18.77
N ASP A 515 -19.06 8.18 19.53
CA ASP A 515 -20.49 8.21 19.16
C ASP A 515 -20.95 9.60 18.69
N ALA A 516 -21.17 9.73 17.39
CA ALA A 516 -21.62 10.97 16.76
C ALA A 516 -23.16 11.14 16.76
N ARG A 517 -23.94 10.13 17.15
CA ARG A 517 -25.42 10.21 17.20
C ARG A 517 -25.95 11.00 18.39
N THR A 518 -25.10 11.31 19.36
CA THR A 518 -25.52 12.05 20.56
C THR A 518 -25.55 13.55 20.28
N ALA A 519 -26.56 14.27 20.80
CA ALA A 519 -26.68 15.72 20.62
C ALA A 519 -25.47 16.53 21.17
N THR A 520 -24.67 15.88 22.03
CA THR A 520 -23.41 16.41 22.57
C THR A 520 -22.16 15.97 21.80
N ALA A 521 -22.28 15.46 20.56
CA ALA A 521 -21.18 14.90 19.77
C ALA A 521 -19.93 15.82 19.68
N ALA A 522 -20.14 17.14 19.57
CA ALA A 522 -19.06 18.13 19.56
C ALA A 522 -18.35 18.27 20.92
N ALA A 523 -19.05 18.00 22.03
CA ALA A 523 -18.51 17.95 23.39
C ALA A 523 -17.98 16.56 23.78
N SER A 524 -18.43 15.49 23.12
CA SER A 524 -18.04 14.11 23.42
C SER A 524 -16.78 13.62 22.72
N GLY A 525 -16.16 14.44 21.86
CA GLY A 525 -14.92 14.09 21.19
C GLY A 525 -15.06 13.03 20.08
N ALA A 526 -16.20 12.95 19.40
CA ALA A 526 -16.39 12.00 18.29
C ALA A 526 -15.56 12.40 17.06
N TRP A 527 -14.85 11.43 16.47
CA TRP A 527 -14.05 11.60 15.26
C TRP A 527 -14.86 11.36 13.99
N VAL A 528 -15.74 10.37 13.98
CA VAL A 528 -16.48 10.01 12.77
C VAL A 528 -17.43 11.13 12.36
N CYS A 529 -17.29 11.60 11.11
CA CYS A 529 -18.08 12.71 10.58
C CYS A 529 -18.80 12.39 9.27
N PHE A 530 -18.44 11.27 8.61
CA PHE A 530 -19.04 10.80 7.38
C PHE A 530 -18.90 9.28 7.27
N ASP A 531 -19.93 8.60 6.77
CA ASP A 531 -19.93 7.16 6.53
C ASP A 531 -20.85 6.87 5.32
N GLY A 532 -20.25 6.58 4.17
CA GLY A 532 -20.94 6.41 2.90
C GLY A 532 -20.70 5.03 2.29
N LEU A 533 -21.77 4.33 1.92
CA LEU A 533 -21.76 3.03 1.27
C LEU A 533 -22.08 3.16 -0.21
N PHE A 534 -21.15 2.75 -1.06
CA PHE A 534 -21.28 2.74 -2.51
C PHE A 534 -21.44 1.31 -3.00
N ILE A 535 -22.53 1.02 -3.71
CA ILE A 535 -22.86 -0.33 -4.20
C ILE A 535 -22.85 -0.30 -5.73
N ASP A 536 -22.72 -1.48 -6.34
CA ASP A 536 -22.74 -1.66 -7.79
C ASP A 536 -21.62 -0.85 -8.49
N ASP A 537 -21.96 -0.07 -9.51
CA ASP A 537 -21.00 0.68 -10.35
C ASP A 537 -20.72 2.10 -9.85
N ASP A 538 -21.29 2.50 -8.70
CA ASP A 538 -21.35 3.89 -8.25
C ASP A 538 -20.04 4.43 -7.66
N TYR A 539 -19.07 3.55 -7.34
CA TYR A 539 -17.71 3.97 -6.98
C TYR A 539 -16.71 3.66 -8.10
N GLY A 540 -16.01 4.68 -8.57
CA GLY A 540 -14.95 4.57 -9.57
C GLY A 540 -13.58 4.41 -8.92
N TYR A 541 -12.92 3.28 -9.18
CA TYR A 541 -11.53 3.05 -8.80
C TYR A 541 -10.58 3.34 -9.96
N PHE A 542 -9.43 3.95 -9.68
CA PHE A 542 -8.40 4.07 -10.69
C PHE A 542 -7.36 2.94 -10.56
N CYS A 543 -7.15 2.19 -11.64
CA CYS A 543 -6.14 1.13 -11.69
C CYS A 543 -4.86 1.65 -12.34
N ALA A 544 -3.86 1.99 -11.52
CA ALA A 544 -2.57 2.48 -12.00
C ALA A 544 -1.83 1.49 -12.92
N ALA A 545 -2.01 0.18 -12.72
CA ALA A 545 -1.37 -0.85 -13.56
C ALA A 545 -1.94 -0.90 -14.99
N THR A 546 -3.23 -0.62 -15.16
CA THR A 546 -3.90 -0.67 -16.48
C THR A 546 -4.18 0.72 -17.07
N ASN A 547 -3.97 1.78 -16.29
CA ASN A 547 -4.29 3.16 -16.63
C ASN A 547 -5.77 3.35 -17.01
N LYS A 548 -6.67 2.71 -16.26
CA LYS A 548 -8.11 2.71 -16.51
C LYS A 548 -8.91 2.95 -15.24
N TRP A 549 -10.06 3.59 -15.41
CA TRP A 549 -11.11 3.60 -14.42
C TRP A 549 -11.84 2.26 -14.42
N LEU A 550 -12.07 1.71 -13.24
CA LEU A 550 -12.79 0.48 -12.99
C LEU A 550 -14.02 0.81 -12.16
N HIS A 551 -15.18 0.31 -12.59
CA HIS A 551 -16.45 0.39 -11.89
C HIS A 551 -16.93 -1.04 -11.60
N GLY A 552 -17.79 -1.21 -10.59
CA GLY A 552 -18.36 -2.52 -10.27
C GLY A 552 -17.35 -3.51 -9.70
N VAL A 553 -16.19 -3.04 -9.21
CA VAL A 553 -15.15 -3.92 -8.68
C VAL A 553 -15.60 -4.55 -7.37
N THR A 554 -16.12 -3.72 -6.46
CA THR A 554 -16.59 -4.13 -5.15
C THR A 554 -17.46 -3.02 -4.55
N ALA A 555 -18.38 -3.41 -3.67
CA ALA A 555 -19.05 -2.43 -2.81
C ALA A 555 -18.00 -1.75 -1.91
N THR A 556 -18.15 -0.45 -1.72
CA THR A 556 -17.11 0.39 -1.12
C THR A 556 -17.71 1.20 0.03
N GLU A 557 -16.97 1.29 1.13
CA GLU A 557 -17.29 2.16 2.25
C GLU A 557 -16.28 3.31 2.30
N VAL A 558 -16.77 4.54 2.39
CA VAL A 558 -15.96 5.75 2.56
C VAL A 558 -16.25 6.33 3.93
N ILE A 559 -15.23 6.38 4.79
CA ILE A 559 -15.35 6.86 6.17
C ILE A 559 -14.51 8.13 6.34
N GLY A 560 -15.12 9.21 6.81
CA GLY A 560 -14.44 10.44 7.18
C GLY A 560 -14.25 10.51 8.71
N LEU A 561 -13.00 10.68 9.15
CA LEU A 561 -12.62 10.84 10.54
C LEU A 561 -11.97 12.21 10.73
N ALA A 562 -12.66 13.13 11.39
CA ALA A 562 -12.17 14.46 11.69
C ALA A 562 -11.76 14.56 13.16
N GLN A 563 -10.56 15.09 13.42
CA GLN A 563 -10.13 15.37 14.78
C GLN A 563 -11.15 16.29 15.50
N PRO A 564 -11.61 15.95 16.72
CA PRO A 564 -12.65 16.71 17.40
C PRO A 564 -12.28 18.18 17.62
N ARG A 565 -13.09 19.10 17.07
CA ARG A 565 -12.91 20.56 17.17
C ARG A 565 -14.21 21.29 16.84
N ALA A 566 -14.27 22.59 17.14
CA ALA A 566 -15.49 23.39 17.02
C ALA A 566 -16.11 23.46 15.61
N SER A 567 -15.31 23.32 14.55
CA SER A 567 -15.79 23.30 13.16
C SER A 567 -14.85 22.50 12.25
N PRO A 568 -15.04 21.17 12.12
CA PRO A 568 -14.25 20.35 11.20
C PRO A 568 -14.74 20.52 9.75
N PRO A 569 -13.94 21.05 8.81
CA PRO A 569 -14.37 21.24 7.43
C PRO A 569 -14.51 19.93 6.64
N LEU A 570 -13.99 18.80 7.15
CA LEU A 570 -13.99 17.52 6.43
C LEU A 570 -15.41 17.06 6.08
N LYS A 571 -16.34 17.11 7.04
CA LYS A 571 -17.73 16.70 6.79
C LYS A 571 -18.35 17.51 5.65
N MET A 572 -18.18 18.82 5.67
CA MET A 572 -18.71 19.71 4.63
C MET A 572 -18.09 19.43 3.27
N ALA A 573 -16.78 19.16 3.22
CA ALA A 573 -16.09 18.81 1.98
C ALA A 573 -16.59 17.46 1.41
N LEU A 574 -16.74 16.43 2.25
CA LEU A 574 -17.27 15.13 1.83
C LEU A 574 -18.74 15.25 1.40
N ASP A 575 -19.55 15.98 2.16
CA ASP A 575 -20.94 16.26 1.81
C ASP A 575 -21.04 16.95 0.46
N SER A 576 -20.25 18.01 0.24
CA SER A 576 -20.19 18.78 -1.00
C SER A 576 -19.75 17.95 -2.20
N PHE A 577 -18.74 17.08 -2.02
CA PHE A 577 -18.26 16.21 -3.09
C PHE A 577 -19.31 15.16 -3.50
N TYR A 578 -19.96 14.53 -2.51
CA TYR A 578 -20.93 13.46 -2.75
C TYR A 578 -22.38 13.95 -2.90
N THR A 579 -22.64 15.27 -2.81
CA THR A 579 -23.93 15.84 -3.22
C THR A 579 -23.92 16.14 -4.72
N VAL A 580 -24.90 15.58 -5.44
CA VAL A 580 -25.14 15.92 -6.84
C VAL A 580 -25.70 17.36 -6.89
N PRO A 581 -25.18 18.27 -7.73
CA PRO A 581 -25.80 19.58 -7.91
C PRO A 581 -27.23 19.41 -8.41
N THR A 582 -28.19 19.97 -7.68
CA THR A 582 -29.56 20.14 -8.15
C THR A 582 -29.53 21.02 -9.39
N VAL A 583 -29.57 20.42 -10.57
CA VAL A 583 -29.86 21.15 -11.80
C VAL A 583 -31.28 21.70 -11.64
N SER A 584 -31.38 23.01 -11.41
CA SER A 584 -32.67 23.68 -11.45
C SER A 584 -33.28 23.43 -12.83
N PRO A 585 -34.54 22.97 -12.95
CA PRO A 585 -35.16 22.86 -14.26
C PRO A 585 -35.13 24.23 -14.94
N PRO A 586 -34.90 24.28 -16.26
CA PRO A 586 -34.93 25.55 -16.98
C PRO A 586 -36.27 26.22 -16.71
N SER A 587 -36.23 27.46 -16.22
CA SER A 587 -37.40 28.32 -16.12
C SER A 587 -38.05 28.39 -17.50
N THR A 588 -39.28 27.87 -17.60
CA THR A 588 -40.14 27.92 -18.79
C THR A 588 -40.40 29.34 -19.23
#